data_AF-A0A433SMN3-F1
#
_entry.id   AF-A0A433SMN3-F1
#
_cell.length_a   1.000
_cell.length_b   1.000
_cell.length_c   1.000
_cell.angle_alpha   90.00
_cell.angle_beta   90.00
_cell.angle_gamma   90.00
#
_symmetry.space_group_name_H-M   'P 1'
#
loop_
_entity.id
_entity.type
_entity.pdbx_description
1 polymer ?
#
loop_
_entity_poly.entity_id
_entity_poly.type
_entity_poly.pdbx_seq_one_letter_code
_entity_poly.pdbx_strand_id
1 'polypeptide(L)'
;MDGSIFRCKTKCIIGIGVDLYFEREILLSYPRRKCDYGRYQFEYPCKYTDYLDLSDAGICIKTVNSVVPWREAKARCVHRYKGTLIKITSKAMNDEINKLNFLSSGGYWIGLSNIWLRHLHNDTFGWLDETQPATYMNRFKNPLGTSTGEEWCVITEPGDYWDKAKCYPNEHEFICQKMSARNPGPPSLSFKFSHGHRHAYIGYDLHAQCSAFTELGASVKFRMEDNINLTEIGSHDIDYTSLAVEQFVEVDDRCLPMTIADLKVKVTTRLLGTDFKCCWYLQETLMSCSDSIRATLRYLPKRPVLTVKSSYYLSIGDHVTATCSACVGTGGQLVWALDMLDVKLQWSSQFYSTQDSPPFPGGRSVSPQTTSLVEGWIPPILFFFLNQTCISLRSVYLHHVVNLNCASIP
;
A
#
# COMPACT_ATOMS: atom_id res chain seq x y z
N MET A 1 -1.23 -35.18 -16.71
CA MET A 1 -0.73 -34.33 -17.81
C MET A 1 -1.97 -33.98 -18.59
N ASP A 2 -2.57 -32.84 -18.29
CA ASP A 2 -3.94 -32.58 -18.69
C ASP A 2 -3.89 -31.67 -19.92
N GLY A 3 -3.77 -32.30 -21.09
CA GLY A 3 -3.89 -31.63 -22.37
C GLY A 3 -5.36 -31.55 -22.77
N SER A 4 -5.83 -30.35 -23.10
CA SER A 4 -7.14 -30.19 -23.73
C SER A 4 -7.00 -30.41 -25.23
N ILE A 5 -7.67 -31.45 -25.75
CA ILE A 5 -7.74 -31.70 -27.19
C ILE A 5 -8.85 -30.83 -27.77
N PHE A 6 -8.49 -29.89 -28.64
CA PHE A 6 -9.48 -29.11 -29.39
C PHE A 6 -9.64 -29.73 -30.78
N ARG A 7 -10.87 -30.13 -31.10
CA ARG A 7 -11.25 -30.60 -32.44
C ARG A 7 -11.95 -29.48 -33.17
N CYS A 8 -11.26 -28.87 -34.12
CA CYS A 8 -11.89 -27.94 -35.05
C CYS A 8 -12.39 -28.74 -36.26
N LYS A 9 -13.71 -28.68 -36.50
CA LYS A 9 -14.34 -29.18 -37.73
C LYS A 9 -14.65 -28.00 -38.63
N THR A 10 -13.98 -27.95 -39.77
CA THR A 10 -14.28 -26.96 -40.81
C THR A 10 -15.14 -27.63 -41.88
N LYS A 11 -16.31 -27.05 -42.15
CA LYS A 11 -17.23 -27.49 -43.20
C LYS A 11 -16.93 -26.73 -44.49
N CYS A 12 -16.56 -27.43 -45.55
CA CYS A 12 -16.43 -26.87 -46.89
C CYS A 12 -17.56 -27.41 -47.77
N ILE A 13 -18.36 -26.51 -48.35
CA ILE A 13 -19.44 -26.84 -49.28
C ILE A 13 -18.87 -26.72 -50.69
N ILE A 14 -18.79 -27.82 -51.44
CA ILE A 14 -18.23 -27.83 -52.81
C ILE A 14 -19.34 -27.93 -53.88
N GLY A 15 -20.61 -28.01 -53.48
CA GLY A 15 -21.74 -27.99 -54.41
C GLY A 15 -23.05 -28.40 -53.73
N ILE A 16 -24.14 -28.41 -54.50
CA ILE A 16 -25.46 -28.83 -54.01
C ILE A 16 -25.40 -30.30 -53.63
N GLY A 17 -25.44 -30.56 -52.32
CA GLY A 17 -25.52 -31.91 -51.75
C GLY A 17 -24.20 -32.59 -51.37
N VAL A 18 -23.06 -31.92 -51.44
CA VAL A 18 -21.76 -32.49 -51.00
C VAL A 18 -21.08 -31.58 -49.97
N ASP A 19 -21.10 -32.04 -48.72
CA ASP A 19 -20.39 -31.42 -47.60
C ASP A 19 -19.10 -32.21 -47.31
N LEU A 20 -17.94 -31.53 -47.40
CA LEU A 20 -16.66 -32.08 -46.96
C LEU A 20 -16.30 -31.51 -45.59
N TYR A 21 -15.96 -32.39 -44.66
CA TYR A 21 -15.53 -32.03 -43.32
C TYR A 21 -14.04 -32.30 -43.17
N PHE A 22 -13.27 -31.25 -42.90
CA PHE A 22 -11.88 -31.38 -42.48
C PHE A 22 -11.83 -31.26 -40.96
N GLU A 23 -11.42 -32.35 -40.31
CA GLU A 23 -11.19 -32.39 -38.87
C GLU A 23 -9.69 -32.33 -38.62
N ARG A 24 -9.24 -31.26 -37.95
CA ARG A 24 -7.85 -31.13 -37.53
C ARG A 24 -7.80 -31.16 -36.02
N GLU A 25 -7.15 -32.18 -35.47
CA GLU A 25 -6.83 -32.23 -34.06
C GLU A 25 -5.61 -31.33 -33.81
N ILE A 26 -5.77 -30.30 -32.98
CA ILE A 26 -4.66 -29.48 -32.53
C ILE A 26 -4.42 -29.82 -31.07
N LEU A 27 -3.32 -30.53 -30.83
CA LEU A 27 -2.84 -30.85 -29.49
C LEU A 27 -2.08 -29.63 -28.96
N LEU A 28 -2.81 -28.71 -28.31
CA LEU A 28 -2.18 -27.62 -27.57
C LEU A 28 -1.66 -28.19 -26.25
N SER A 29 -0.45 -28.78 -26.27
CA SER A 29 0.28 -29.04 -25.03
C SER A 29 0.76 -27.69 -24.50
N TYR A 30 -0.08 -27.00 -23.71
CA TYR A 30 0.44 -26.02 -22.79
C TYR A 30 0.90 -26.79 -21.56
N PRO A 31 2.22 -26.88 -21.29
CA PRO A 31 2.61 -27.22 -19.95
C PRO A 31 2.07 -26.08 -19.09
N ARG A 32 1.01 -26.32 -18.30
CA ARG A 32 0.79 -25.57 -17.06
C ARG A 32 1.90 -25.95 -16.10
N ARG A 33 3.16 -25.69 -16.51
CA ARG A 33 4.31 -25.76 -15.62
C ARG A 33 4.18 -24.57 -14.68
N LYS A 34 4.35 -24.88 -13.40
CA LYS A 34 4.58 -23.91 -12.34
C LYS A 34 5.57 -22.86 -12.87
N CYS A 35 5.28 -21.58 -12.67
CA CYS A 35 6.17 -20.50 -13.06
C CYS A 35 7.59 -20.79 -12.52
N ASP A 36 8.55 -20.89 -13.43
CA ASP A 36 9.94 -21.26 -13.18
C ASP A 36 10.87 -20.45 -14.10
N TYR A 37 12.18 -20.60 -13.89
CA TYR A 37 13.20 -19.90 -14.67
C TYR A 37 13.08 -20.14 -16.18
N GLY A 38 12.73 -21.35 -16.62
CA GLY A 38 12.60 -21.68 -18.03
C GLY A 38 11.41 -20.97 -18.68
N ARG A 39 10.26 -20.92 -17.98
CA ARG A 39 9.09 -20.15 -18.44
C ARG A 39 9.38 -18.65 -18.44
N TYR A 40 10.08 -18.13 -17.44
CA TYR A 40 10.51 -16.74 -17.41
C TYR A 40 11.41 -16.39 -18.62
N GLN A 41 12.45 -17.19 -18.90
CA GLN A 41 13.35 -16.95 -20.03
C GLN A 41 12.63 -16.94 -21.37
N PHE A 42 11.66 -17.84 -21.56
CA PHE A 42 10.84 -17.85 -22.77
C PHE A 42 9.99 -16.58 -22.92
N GLU A 43 9.59 -15.96 -21.80
CA GLU A 43 8.72 -14.79 -21.79
C GLU A 43 9.47 -13.43 -21.73
N TYR A 44 10.80 -13.45 -21.64
CA TYR A 44 11.64 -12.27 -21.42
C TYR A 44 12.08 -11.57 -22.74
N PRO A 45 12.11 -10.22 -22.79
CA PRO A 45 11.50 -9.28 -21.83
C PRO A 45 9.97 -9.19 -22.03
N CYS A 46 9.52 -9.52 -23.24
CA CYS A 46 8.14 -9.57 -23.68
C CYS A 46 7.84 -10.95 -24.30
N LYS A 47 6.73 -11.56 -23.89
CA LYS A 47 6.36 -12.97 -24.17
C LYS A 47 6.32 -13.38 -25.65
N TYR A 48 6.18 -12.44 -26.57
CA TYR A 48 5.97 -12.70 -27.99
C TYR A 48 6.74 -11.70 -28.84
N THR A 49 7.22 -12.15 -30.00
CA THR A 49 8.00 -11.35 -30.96
C THR A 49 7.25 -10.16 -31.55
N ASP A 50 5.92 -10.12 -31.38
CA ASP A 50 5.05 -9.04 -31.86
C ASP A 50 4.77 -7.97 -30.80
N TYR A 51 5.32 -8.13 -29.59
CA TYR A 51 5.39 -7.07 -28.60
C TYR A 51 6.71 -6.34 -28.72
N LEU A 52 6.64 -5.01 -28.77
CA LEU A 52 7.80 -4.14 -28.67
C LEU A 52 8.07 -3.83 -27.20
N ASP A 53 9.31 -4.02 -26.75
CA ASP A 53 9.75 -3.63 -25.41
C ASP A 53 10.09 -2.13 -25.41
N LEU A 54 9.31 -1.36 -24.66
CA LEU A 54 9.64 0.02 -24.32
C LEU A 54 10.28 -0.01 -22.94
N SER A 55 11.56 -0.41 -22.90
CA SER A 55 12.31 -0.63 -21.65
C SER A 55 12.30 0.58 -20.73
N ASP A 56 12.42 1.78 -21.30
CA ASP A 56 12.47 3.05 -20.55
C ASP A 56 11.12 3.37 -19.87
N ALA A 57 10.02 2.86 -20.44
CA ALA A 57 8.68 2.98 -19.87
C ALA A 57 8.26 1.74 -19.06
N GLY A 58 9.08 0.68 -19.02
CA GLY A 58 8.80 -0.56 -18.29
C GLY A 58 7.60 -1.37 -18.79
N ILE A 59 7.28 -1.23 -20.08
CA ILE A 59 6.12 -1.90 -20.67
C ILE A 59 6.46 -2.58 -21.98
N CYS A 60 5.74 -3.66 -22.24
CA CYS A 60 5.67 -4.29 -23.54
C CYS A 60 4.40 -3.81 -24.22
N ILE A 61 4.49 -3.31 -25.45
CA ILE A 61 3.33 -2.83 -26.19
C ILE A 61 3.13 -3.62 -27.48
N LYS A 62 1.89 -3.68 -27.94
CA LYS A 62 1.52 -4.26 -29.22
C LYS A 62 0.47 -3.39 -29.88
N THR A 63 0.77 -2.92 -31.08
CA THR A 63 -0.21 -2.27 -31.96
C THR A 63 -1.06 -3.33 -32.65
N VAL A 64 -2.37 -3.11 -32.67
CA VAL A 64 -3.32 -4.03 -33.30
C VAL A 64 -4.12 -3.26 -34.35
N ASN A 65 -3.84 -3.56 -35.62
CA ASN A 65 -4.44 -2.89 -36.78
C ASN A 65 -5.89 -3.33 -37.05
N SER A 66 -6.61 -3.85 -36.05
CA SER A 66 -8.02 -4.22 -36.16
C SER A 66 -8.87 -3.08 -35.62
N VAL A 67 -9.73 -2.55 -36.48
CA VAL A 67 -10.67 -1.48 -36.15
C VAL A 67 -11.88 -2.07 -35.42
N VAL A 68 -12.10 -1.68 -34.17
CA VAL A 68 -13.22 -2.15 -33.32
C VAL A 68 -13.67 -1.09 -32.30
N PRO A 69 -14.87 -1.20 -31.71
CA PRO A 69 -15.28 -0.35 -30.59
C PRO A 69 -14.39 -0.54 -29.35
N TRP A 70 -14.31 0.48 -28.49
CA TRP A 70 -13.38 0.51 -27.35
C TRP A 70 -13.54 -0.68 -26.38
N ARG A 71 -14.78 -1.07 -26.08
CA ARG A 71 -15.06 -2.21 -25.17
C ARG A 71 -14.56 -3.53 -25.76
N GLU A 72 -14.66 -3.68 -27.08
CA GLU A 72 -14.14 -4.85 -27.78
C GLU A 72 -12.61 -4.83 -27.85
N ALA A 73 -12.01 -3.67 -28.11
CA ALA A 73 -10.55 -3.50 -28.04
C ALA A 73 -10.01 -3.93 -26.67
N LYS A 74 -10.63 -3.47 -25.58
CA LYS A 74 -10.32 -3.89 -24.21
C LYS A 74 -10.42 -5.41 -24.04
N ALA A 75 -11.54 -6.01 -24.45
CA ALA A 75 -11.75 -7.45 -24.35
C ALA A 75 -10.70 -8.25 -25.15
N ARG A 76 -10.32 -7.77 -26.34
CA ARG A 76 -9.29 -8.41 -27.17
C ARG A 76 -7.90 -8.30 -26.53
N CYS A 77 -7.54 -7.16 -25.94
CA CYS A 77 -6.29 -7.05 -25.19
C CYS A 77 -6.22 -8.07 -24.06
N VAL A 78 -7.29 -8.23 -23.28
CA VAL A 78 -7.35 -9.18 -22.16
C VAL A 78 -7.32 -10.63 -22.64
N HIS A 79 -8.25 -11.02 -23.51
CA HIS A 79 -8.47 -12.44 -23.83
C HIS A 79 -7.52 -12.97 -24.90
N ARG A 80 -7.23 -12.18 -25.94
CA ARG A 80 -6.43 -12.62 -27.09
C ARG A 80 -4.96 -12.30 -26.90
N TYR A 81 -4.68 -11.09 -26.40
CA TYR A 81 -3.30 -10.62 -26.29
C TYR A 81 -2.73 -10.76 -24.88
N LYS A 82 -3.52 -11.15 -23.86
CA LYS A 82 -3.09 -11.37 -22.47
C LYS A 82 -2.45 -10.12 -21.85
N GLY A 83 -3.08 -8.97 -22.06
CA GLY A 83 -2.66 -7.66 -21.55
C GLY A 83 -3.87 -6.75 -21.31
N THR A 84 -3.64 -5.45 -21.26
CA THR A 84 -4.71 -4.44 -21.12
C THR A 84 -4.54 -3.35 -22.18
N LEU A 85 -5.50 -2.45 -22.35
CA LEU A 85 -5.28 -1.27 -23.19
C LEU A 85 -4.18 -0.39 -22.57
N ILE A 86 -3.39 0.25 -23.43
CA ILE A 86 -2.22 1.01 -22.98
C ILE A 86 -2.59 2.16 -22.02
N LYS A 87 -1.75 2.34 -21.00
CA LYS A 87 -1.86 3.34 -19.95
C LYS A 87 -0.64 4.26 -20.03
N ILE A 88 -0.84 5.50 -20.44
CA ILE A 88 0.25 6.44 -20.66
C ILE A 88 0.41 7.32 -19.43
N THR A 89 1.44 7.10 -18.61
CA THR A 89 1.59 7.75 -17.30
C THR A 89 2.61 8.89 -17.27
N SER A 90 3.32 9.13 -18.38
CA SER A 90 4.34 10.18 -18.44
C SER A 90 4.52 10.70 -19.86
N LYS A 91 5.09 11.92 -19.96
CA LYS A 91 5.46 12.51 -21.25
C LYS A 91 6.49 11.66 -21.99
N ALA A 92 7.49 11.13 -21.30
CA ALA A 92 8.51 10.28 -21.91
C ALA A 92 7.89 9.03 -22.56
N MET A 93 6.97 8.36 -21.86
CA MET A 93 6.25 7.21 -22.40
C MET A 93 5.41 7.61 -23.63
N ASN A 94 4.70 8.73 -23.57
CA ASN A 94 3.92 9.25 -24.68
C ASN A 94 4.79 9.55 -25.92
N ASP A 95 5.96 10.18 -25.71
CA ASP A 95 6.92 10.49 -26.77
C ASP A 95 7.46 9.21 -27.44
N GLU A 96 7.77 8.15 -26.66
CA GLU A 96 8.18 6.85 -27.20
C GLU A 96 7.07 6.18 -28.02
N ILE A 97 5.83 6.23 -27.54
CA ILE A 97 4.67 5.69 -28.26
C ILE A 97 4.49 6.42 -29.60
N ASN A 98 4.66 7.74 -29.62
CA ASN A 98 4.53 8.54 -30.84
C ASN A 98 5.61 8.24 -31.88
N LYS A 99 6.81 7.79 -31.47
CA LYS A 99 7.89 7.39 -32.39
C LYS A 99 7.58 6.12 -33.17
N LEU A 100 6.55 5.35 -32.79
CA LEU A 100 6.24 4.06 -33.39
C LEU A 100 5.69 4.13 -34.81
N ASN A 101 5.76 5.31 -35.46
CA ASN A 101 5.30 5.57 -36.83
C ASN A 101 3.96 4.91 -37.11
N PHE A 102 2.95 5.34 -36.34
CA PHE A 102 1.57 4.96 -36.55
C PHE A 102 1.15 5.22 -37.99
N LEU A 103 1.05 4.14 -38.77
CA LEU A 103 0.58 4.19 -40.17
C LEU A 103 -0.92 4.47 -40.26
N SER A 104 -1.64 4.38 -39.14
CA SER A 104 -3.08 4.60 -39.11
C SER A 104 -3.44 6.07 -39.08
N SER A 105 -4.23 6.49 -40.07
CA SER A 105 -4.82 7.83 -40.13
C SER A 105 -5.95 8.03 -39.10
N GLY A 106 -6.44 6.96 -38.48
CA GLY A 106 -7.60 6.98 -37.57
C GLY A 106 -7.26 7.04 -36.08
N GLY A 107 -5.99 6.95 -35.70
CA GLY A 107 -5.57 6.87 -34.30
C GLY A 107 -5.87 5.52 -33.63
N TYR A 108 -5.40 5.37 -32.40
CA TYR A 108 -5.49 4.11 -31.64
C TYR A 108 -6.18 4.30 -30.30
N TRP A 109 -7.10 3.41 -29.95
CA TRP A 109 -7.67 3.32 -28.62
C TRP A 109 -6.60 3.08 -27.55
N ILE A 110 -6.71 3.85 -26.47
CA ILE A 110 -5.94 3.69 -25.25
C ILE A 110 -6.87 3.41 -24.05
N GLY A 111 -6.31 3.05 -22.90
CA GLY A 111 -7.07 2.66 -21.71
C GLY A 111 -7.76 3.81 -20.97
N LEU A 112 -7.60 5.05 -21.43
CA LEU A 112 -8.18 6.24 -20.79
C LEU A 112 -9.66 6.38 -21.16
N SER A 113 -10.53 6.48 -20.16
CA SER A 113 -11.97 6.68 -20.36
C SER A 113 -12.59 7.41 -19.16
N ASN A 114 -13.77 7.99 -19.34
CA ASN A 114 -14.55 8.54 -18.23
C ASN A 114 -15.55 7.52 -17.63
N ILE A 115 -15.64 6.30 -18.19
CA ILE A 115 -16.65 5.30 -17.80
C ILE A 115 -16.48 4.89 -16.33
N TRP A 116 -15.24 4.62 -15.91
CA TRP A 116 -14.95 4.01 -14.61
C TRP A 116 -15.16 4.97 -13.43
N LEU A 117 -14.72 6.22 -13.58
CA LEU A 117 -14.76 7.22 -12.51
C LEU A 117 -16.01 8.10 -12.54
N ARG A 118 -16.93 7.86 -13.48
CA ARG A 118 -18.16 8.63 -13.66
C ARG A 118 -18.92 8.89 -12.37
N HIS A 119 -19.11 7.86 -11.55
CA HIS A 119 -19.88 7.94 -10.31
C HIS A 119 -19.10 8.53 -9.13
N LEU A 120 -17.77 8.55 -9.20
CA LEU A 120 -16.89 8.94 -8.10
C LEU A 120 -16.33 10.36 -8.27
N HIS A 121 -16.09 10.80 -9.51
CA HIS A 121 -15.33 12.01 -9.82
C HIS A 121 -15.94 12.82 -10.97
N ASN A 122 -17.26 12.92 -11.07
CA ASN A 122 -17.94 13.88 -11.97
C ASN A 122 -17.47 13.80 -13.45
N ASP A 123 -17.45 12.59 -14.02
CA ASP A 123 -17.02 12.30 -15.40
C ASP A 123 -15.55 12.64 -15.72
N THR A 124 -14.64 12.67 -14.73
CA THR A 124 -13.20 12.75 -15.00
C THR A 124 -12.66 11.50 -15.69
N PHE A 125 -11.62 11.67 -16.50
CA PHE A 125 -10.91 10.57 -17.13
C PHE A 125 -10.01 9.84 -16.13
N GLY A 126 -10.06 8.51 -16.18
CA GLY A 126 -9.23 7.62 -15.39
C GLY A 126 -8.75 6.42 -16.21
N TRP A 127 -7.66 5.82 -15.76
CA TRP A 127 -7.13 4.59 -16.33
C TRP A 127 -7.93 3.37 -15.85
N LEU A 128 -7.89 2.28 -16.61
CA LEU A 128 -8.66 1.06 -16.35
C LEU A 128 -8.40 0.40 -14.98
N ASP A 129 -7.21 0.63 -14.43
CA ASP A 129 -6.66 0.03 -13.21
C ASP A 129 -6.60 1.01 -12.03
N GLU A 130 -7.05 2.26 -12.22
CA GLU A 130 -6.97 3.30 -11.19
C GLU A 130 -8.33 3.66 -10.61
N THR A 131 -8.34 3.97 -9.30
CA THR A 131 -9.51 4.50 -8.60
C THR A 131 -9.48 6.02 -8.48
N GLN A 132 -8.41 6.66 -8.95
CA GLN A 132 -8.21 8.10 -8.93
C GLN A 132 -8.13 8.64 -10.37
N PRO A 133 -8.43 9.93 -10.60
CA PRO A 133 -8.26 10.56 -11.91
C PRO A 133 -6.83 10.44 -12.42
N ALA A 134 -6.68 10.35 -13.75
CA ALA A 134 -5.38 10.25 -14.38
C ALA A 134 -4.48 11.45 -14.01
N THR A 135 -3.29 11.17 -13.48
CA THR A 135 -2.32 12.20 -13.05
C THR A 135 -1.61 12.85 -14.23
N TYR A 136 -1.31 12.08 -15.28
CA TYR A 136 -0.76 12.57 -16.53
C TYR A 136 -1.84 12.64 -17.61
N MET A 137 -1.92 13.80 -18.27
CA MET A 137 -2.81 14.08 -19.39
C MET A 137 -2.01 14.75 -20.49
N ASN A 138 -2.07 14.21 -21.72
CA ASN A 138 -1.47 14.87 -22.87
C ASN A 138 -2.39 15.97 -23.44
N ARG A 139 -1.89 16.73 -24.43
CA ARG A 139 -2.67 17.72 -25.15
C ARG A 139 -3.79 17.05 -25.92
N PHE A 140 -5.02 17.48 -25.66
CA PHE A 140 -6.16 17.09 -26.47
C PHE A 140 -6.26 17.99 -27.70
N LYS A 141 -6.52 17.38 -28.87
CA LYS A 141 -6.79 18.09 -30.13
C LYS A 141 -7.96 19.06 -29.99
N ASN A 142 -8.99 18.62 -29.29
CA ASN A 142 -10.14 19.43 -28.93
C ASN A 142 -10.19 19.60 -27.40
N PRO A 143 -10.47 20.81 -26.89
CA PRO A 143 -10.58 21.01 -25.45
C PRO A 143 -11.61 20.07 -24.83
N LEU A 144 -11.31 19.57 -23.63
CA LEU A 144 -12.23 18.76 -22.84
C LEU A 144 -13.43 19.63 -22.45
N GLY A 145 -14.50 19.57 -23.24
CA GLY A 145 -15.75 20.28 -22.97
C GLY A 145 -16.40 19.86 -21.64
N THR A 146 -17.43 20.60 -21.23
CA THR A 146 -18.20 20.31 -20.01
C THR A 146 -18.80 18.90 -20.03
N SER A 147 -18.93 18.26 -18.86
CA SER A 147 -19.55 16.93 -18.77
C SER A 147 -20.93 16.93 -19.44
N THR A 148 -21.12 16.00 -20.36
CA THR A 148 -22.39 15.74 -21.06
C THR A 148 -23.10 14.50 -20.51
N GLY A 149 -22.51 13.80 -19.55
CA GLY A 149 -22.98 12.48 -19.12
C GLY A 149 -22.92 11.38 -20.21
N GLU A 150 -22.14 11.58 -21.27
CA GLU A 150 -21.90 10.55 -22.28
C GLU A 150 -20.63 9.73 -21.95
N GLU A 151 -20.56 8.50 -22.46
CA GLU A 151 -19.36 7.66 -22.37
C GLU A 151 -18.32 8.07 -23.42
N TRP A 152 -17.22 8.63 -22.94
CA TRP A 152 -16.09 9.08 -23.74
C TRP A 152 -14.86 8.20 -23.49
N CYS A 153 -14.24 7.80 -24.59
CA CYS A 153 -13.01 7.03 -24.63
C CYS A 153 -11.96 7.82 -25.40
N VAL A 154 -10.69 7.52 -25.18
CA VAL A 154 -9.59 8.33 -25.74
C VAL A 154 -8.82 7.54 -26.79
N ILE A 155 -8.50 8.21 -27.88
CA ILE A 155 -7.54 7.75 -28.89
C ILE A 155 -6.26 8.58 -28.84
N THR A 156 -5.15 7.96 -29.20
CA THR A 156 -3.91 8.67 -29.54
C THR A 156 -3.84 8.84 -31.06
N GLU A 157 -3.56 10.05 -31.53
CA GLU A 157 -3.42 10.40 -32.94
C GLU A 157 -1.95 10.69 -33.31
N PRO A 158 -1.57 10.55 -34.59
CA PRO A 158 -0.29 11.04 -35.07
C PRO A 158 -0.10 12.53 -34.76
N GLY A 159 1.10 12.90 -34.27
CA GLY A 159 1.44 14.31 -33.99
C GLY A 159 1.32 14.73 -32.53
N ASP A 160 1.36 13.78 -31.58
CA ASP A 160 1.40 14.04 -30.14
C ASP A 160 0.11 14.64 -29.56
N TYR A 161 -1.03 14.25 -30.11
CA TYR A 161 -2.35 14.66 -29.60
C TYR A 161 -3.18 13.45 -29.19
N TRP A 162 -3.97 13.64 -28.13
CA TRP A 162 -5.07 12.75 -27.81
C TRP A 162 -6.38 13.36 -28.31
N ASP A 163 -7.36 12.52 -28.61
CA ASP A 163 -8.71 12.98 -28.90
C ASP A 163 -9.74 12.14 -28.16
N LYS A 164 -10.85 12.76 -27.80
CA LYS A 164 -11.98 12.05 -27.21
C LYS A 164 -12.93 11.59 -28.30
N ALA A 165 -13.32 10.34 -28.25
CA ALA A 165 -14.28 9.74 -29.16
C ALA A 165 -15.37 9.02 -28.35
N LYS A 166 -16.56 8.89 -28.93
CA LYS A 166 -17.61 8.09 -28.30
C LYS A 166 -17.13 6.64 -28.25
N CYS A 167 -17.23 6.00 -27.09
CA CYS A 167 -16.75 4.63 -26.90
C CYS A 167 -17.45 3.62 -27.84
N TYR A 168 -18.66 3.98 -28.27
CA TYR A 168 -19.49 3.30 -29.26
C TYR A 168 -20.33 4.37 -29.99
N PRO A 169 -20.55 4.28 -31.31
CA PRO A 169 -20.18 3.21 -32.23
C PRO A 169 -18.81 3.39 -32.87
N ASN A 170 -18.01 4.40 -32.49
CA ASN A 170 -16.74 4.66 -33.15
C ASN A 170 -15.81 3.46 -33.02
N GLU A 171 -15.10 3.17 -34.11
CA GLU A 171 -14.17 2.05 -34.18
C GLU A 171 -12.80 2.59 -34.53
N HIS A 172 -11.79 2.11 -33.81
CA HIS A 172 -10.40 2.49 -34.04
C HIS A 172 -9.51 1.25 -33.87
N GLU A 173 -8.30 1.34 -34.41
CA GLU A 173 -7.22 0.43 -34.04
C GLU A 173 -6.90 0.59 -32.54
N PHE A 174 -6.10 -0.29 -31.96
CA PHE A 174 -5.85 -0.22 -30.51
C PHE A 174 -4.45 -0.68 -30.12
N ILE A 175 -3.98 -0.18 -28.98
CA ILE A 175 -2.68 -0.54 -28.43
C ILE A 175 -2.90 -1.32 -27.14
N CYS A 176 -2.40 -2.55 -27.11
CA CYS A 176 -2.35 -3.34 -25.90
C CYS A 176 -0.99 -3.16 -25.21
N GLN A 177 -0.99 -3.12 -23.89
CA GLN A 177 0.21 -3.17 -23.06
C GLN A 177 0.25 -4.40 -22.17
N LYS A 178 1.45 -4.73 -21.72
CA LYS A 178 1.74 -5.61 -20.60
C LYS A 178 2.92 -5.06 -19.81
N MET A 179 3.02 -5.46 -18.55
CA MET A 179 4.18 -5.18 -17.72
C MET A 179 5.45 -5.77 -18.35
N SER A 180 6.54 -5.01 -18.49
CA SER A 180 7.83 -5.56 -18.98
C SER A 180 8.53 -6.31 -17.84
N ALA A 181 9.21 -7.42 -18.17
CA ALA A 181 10.01 -8.13 -17.18
C ALA A 181 11.25 -7.33 -16.72
N ARG A 182 11.69 -6.35 -17.52
CA ARG A 182 12.86 -5.49 -17.18
C ARG A 182 12.54 -4.43 -16.14
N ASN A 183 11.33 -3.88 -16.19
CA ASN A 183 10.91 -2.86 -15.25
C ASN A 183 9.42 -3.08 -14.93
N PRO A 184 9.13 -4.05 -14.05
CA PRO A 184 7.76 -4.46 -13.73
C PRO A 184 7.06 -3.49 -12.75
N GLY A 185 7.57 -2.28 -12.61
CA GLY A 185 6.97 -1.23 -11.78
C GLY A 185 7.57 -1.08 -10.39
N PRO A 186 6.97 -0.21 -9.55
CA PRO A 186 7.46 0.06 -8.22
C PRO A 186 7.19 -1.14 -7.27
N PRO A 187 8.08 -1.36 -6.29
CA PRO A 187 7.86 -2.37 -5.28
C PRO A 187 6.75 -1.94 -4.32
N SER A 188 6.13 -2.92 -3.66
CA SER A 188 5.10 -2.71 -2.64
C SER A 188 5.68 -2.96 -1.24
N LEU A 189 5.53 -1.97 -0.37
CA LEU A 189 5.93 -2.02 1.04
C LEU A 189 4.70 -2.20 1.92
N SER A 190 4.80 -3.05 2.94
CA SER A 190 3.75 -3.22 3.95
C SER A 190 4.34 -3.43 5.34
N PHE A 191 3.64 -2.94 6.37
CA PHE A 191 3.99 -3.23 7.76
C PHE A 191 3.15 -4.39 8.31
N LYS A 192 3.83 -5.26 9.06
CA LYS A 192 3.23 -6.29 9.89
C LYS A 192 3.57 -5.96 11.34
N PHE A 193 2.54 -5.78 12.14
CA PHE A 193 2.69 -5.56 13.58
C PHE A 193 2.47 -6.88 14.30
N SER A 194 3.37 -7.20 15.23
CA SER A 194 3.23 -8.38 16.08
C SER A 194 1.96 -8.29 16.92
N HIS A 195 1.37 -9.44 17.28
CA HIS A 195 0.32 -9.56 18.30
C HIS A 195 -0.98 -8.76 18.03
N GLY A 196 -1.36 -8.54 16.77
CA GLY A 196 -2.62 -7.87 16.43
C GLY A 196 -2.64 -6.37 16.73
N HIS A 197 -1.47 -5.78 17.00
CA HIS A 197 -1.32 -4.35 17.15
C HIS A 197 -1.60 -3.63 15.82
N ARG A 198 -2.05 -2.38 15.90
CA ARG A 198 -2.25 -1.50 14.73
C ARG A 198 -1.14 -0.45 14.57
N HIS A 199 -0.20 -0.43 15.51
CA HIS A 199 0.84 0.59 15.63
C HIS A 199 2.18 -0.03 16.00
N ALA A 200 3.26 0.66 15.67
CA ALA A 200 4.60 0.28 16.09
C ALA A 200 4.82 0.73 17.54
N TYR A 201 5.20 -0.20 18.42
CA TYR A 201 5.43 0.10 19.82
C TYR A 201 6.91 0.18 20.16
N ILE A 202 7.33 1.24 20.83
CA ILE A 202 8.73 1.41 21.26
C ILE A 202 9.16 0.24 22.14
N GLY A 203 10.30 -0.37 21.81
CA GLY A 203 10.86 -1.54 22.46
C GLY A 203 10.50 -2.88 21.81
N TYR A 204 9.56 -2.88 20.85
CA TYR A 204 9.12 -4.08 20.12
C TYR A 204 9.69 -4.11 18.70
N ASP A 205 9.60 -5.27 18.08
CA ASP A 205 9.99 -5.46 16.69
C ASP A 205 8.88 -4.98 15.76
N LEU A 206 9.22 -4.10 14.81
CA LEU A 206 8.42 -3.77 13.65
C LEU A 206 8.90 -4.64 12.49
N HIS A 207 7.97 -5.34 11.86
CA HIS A 207 8.24 -6.10 10.66
C HIS A 207 7.74 -5.31 9.45
N ALA A 208 8.60 -5.07 8.48
CA ALA A 208 8.22 -4.54 7.19
C ALA A 208 8.51 -5.58 6.11
N GLN A 209 7.59 -5.78 5.19
CA GLN A 209 7.76 -6.69 4.07
C GLN A 209 7.70 -5.87 2.79
N CYS A 210 8.76 -5.95 2.00
CA CYS A 210 8.81 -5.43 0.65
C CYS A 210 8.62 -6.58 -0.35
N SER A 211 7.79 -6.35 -1.35
CA SER A 211 7.57 -7.25 -2.45
C SER A 211 7.81 -6.50 -3.75
N ALA A 212 8.76 -6.97 -4.55
CA ALA A 212 9.13 -6.34 -5.80
C ALA A 212 9.14 -7.40 -6.89
N PHE A 213 8.43 -7.15 -8.00
CA PHE A 213 8.84 -7.80 -9.25
C PHE A 213 10.14 -7.13 -9.67
N THR A 214 11.13 -7.90 -10.08
CA THR A 214 12.44 -7.34 -10.45
C THR A 214 12.95 -7.98 -11.71
N GLU A 215 14.08 -7.51 -12.22
CA GLU A 215 14.90 -8.34 -13.10
C GLU A 215 15.69 -9.37 -12.28
N LEU A 216 16.11 -10.48 -12.88
CA LEU A 216 16.94 -11.47 -12.19
C LEU A 216 18.28 -10.87 -11.74
N GLY A 217 18.68 -11.15 -10.50
CA GLY A 217 19.90 -10.60 -9.92
C GLY A 217 19.76 -9.15 -9.43
N ALA A 218 18.54 -8.60 -9.46
CA ALA A 218 18.26 -7.35 -8.78
C ALA A 218 18.25 -7.53 -7.26
N SER A 219 18.68 -6.51 -6.54
CA SER A 219 18.60 -6.48 -5.07
C SER A 219 17.47 -5.57 -4.61
N VAL A 220 16.79 -5.96 -3.54
CA VAL A 220 15.80 -5.11 -2.85
C VAL A 220 16.42 -4.63 -1.55
N LYS A 221 16.41 -3.31 -1.32
CA LYS A 221 16.93 -2.69 -0.11
C LYS A 221 15.89 -1.75 0.50
N PHE A 222 15.92 -1.64 1.83
CA PHE A 222 15.07 -0.71 2.56
C PHE A 222 15.79 0.62 2.75
N ARG A 223 15.03 1.70 2.63
CA ARG A 223 15.49 3.06 2.90
C ARG A 223 14.63 3.68 3.99
N MET A 224 15.29 4.36 4.92
CA MET A 224 14.65 5.23 5.90
C MET A 224 14.97 6.66 5.56
N GLU A 225 13.94 7.49 5.47
CA GLU A 225 14.07 8.91 5.24
C GLU A 225 13.57 9.62 6.51
N ASP A 226 14.49 10.27 7.21
CA ASP A 226 14.13 11.27 8.21
C ASP A 226 14.20 12.67 7.57
N ASN A 227 13.72 13.71 8.26
CA ASN A 227 13.67 15.08 7.70
C ASN A 227 15.04 15.65 7.27
N ILE A 228 16.15 14.98 7.62
CA ILE A 228 17.51 15.49 7.47
C ILE A 228 18.38 14.52 6.66
N ASN A 229 18.17 13.21 6.77
CA ASN A 229 19.04 12.15 6.28
C ASN A 229 18.25 11.00 5.64
N LEU A 230 18.78 10.53 4.50
CA LEU A 230 18.38 9.28 3.86
C LEU A 230 19.39 8.20 4.27
N THR A 231 18.92 7.15 4.95
CA THR A 231 19.76 6.03 5.40
C THR A 231 19.33 4.75 4.68
N GLU A 232 20.24 4.11 3.95
CA GLU A 232 20.04 2.78 3.38
C GLU A 232 20.31 1.73 4.46
N ILE A 233 19.33 0.87 4.74
CA ILE A 233 19.49 -0.17 5.75
C ILE A 233 20.32 -1.30 5.15
N GLY A 234 21.61 -1.32 5.47
CA GLY A 234 22.52 -2.40 5.13
C GLY A 234 22.42 -3.59 6.08
N SER A 235 22.96 -4.74 5.66
CA SER A 235 23.00 -5.99 6.44
C SER A 235 23.92 -5.95 7.68
N HIS A 236 24.57 -4.81 7.95
CA HIS A 236 25.58 -4.68 9.01
C HIS A 236 25.14 -3.79 10.19
N ASP A 237 23.98 -3.17 10.15
CA ASP A 237 23.47 -2.49 11.34
C ASP A 237 22.88 -3.52 12.32
N ILE A 238 23.40 -3.50 13.54
CA ILE A 238 23.16 -4.50 14.61
C ILE A 238 21.66 -4.63 14.97
N ASP A 239 20.85 -3.62 14.65
CA ASP A 239 19.43 -3.55 15.01
C ASP A 239 18.46 -4.01 13.89
N TYR A 240 18.98 -4.51 12.75
CA TYR A 240 18.17 -4.88 11.60
C TYR A 240 18.56 -6.25 11.04
N THR A 241 17.57 -7.01 10.62
CA THR A 241 17.79 -8.20 9.79
C THR A 241 16.98 -8.06 8.52
N SER A 242 17.64 -8.24 7.38
CA SER A 242 17.00 -8.32 6.07
C SER A 242 17.24 -9.69 5.45
N LEU A 243 16.18 -10.31 4.95
CA LEU A 243 16.26 -11.55 4.19
C LEU A 243 15.52 -11.34 2.87
N ALA A 244 16.24 -11.44 1.76
CA ALA A 244 15.67 -11.38 0.42
C ALA A 244 15.58 -12.80 -0.15
N VAL A 245 14.39 -13.17 -0.64
CA VAL A 245 14.14 -14.45 -1.31
C VAL A 245 13.60 -14.17 -2.70
N GLU A 246 14.31 -14.66 -3.72
CA GLU A 246 13.85 -14.65 -5.10
C GLU A 246 12.93 -15.87 -5.35
N GLN A 247 11.77 -15.63 -5.97
CA GLN A 247 10.84 -16.67 -6.38
C GLN A 247 10.18 -16.30 -7.71
N PHE A 248 9.67 -17.30 -8.43
CA PHE A 248 8.94 -17.09 -9.68
C PHE A 248 7.43 -17.14 -9.43
N VAL A 249 6.72 -16.06 -9.80
CA VAL A 249 5.28 -15.90 -9.58
C VAL A 249 4.56 -15.65 -10.90
N GLU A 250 3.40 -16.27 -11.05
CA GLU A 250 2.54 -16.05 -12.20
C GLU A 250 1.59 -14.86 -11.94
N VAL A 251 1.69 -13.82 -12.76
CA VAL A 251 0.87 -12.60 -12.69
C VAL A 251 0.35 -12.32 -14.09
N ASP A 252 -0.97 -12.23 -14.27
CA ASP A 252 -1.62 -11.96 -15.56
C ASP A 252 -1.13 -12.87 -16.72
N ASP A 253 -1.08 -14.20 -16.47
CA ASP A 253 -0.57 -15.23 -17.38
C ASP A 253 0.92 -15.06 -17.78
N ARG A 254 1.67 -14.24 -17.03
CA ARG A 254 3.12 -14.06 -17.17
C ARG A 254 3.88 -14.67 -16.01
N CYS A 255 5.03 -15.25 -16.29
CA CYS A 255 5.96 -15.72 -15.27
C CYS A 255 7.04 -14.66 -15.02
N LEU A 256 7.13 -14.18 -13.78
CA LEU A 256 8.03 -13.09 -13.40
C LEU A 256 8.81 -13.45 -12.13
N PRO A 257 10.08 -13.05 -12.02
CA PRO A 257 10.80 -13.14 -10.77
C PRO A 257 10.29 -12.05 -9.84
N MET A 258 10.12 -12.44 -8.59
CA MET A 258 9.64 -11.61 -7.51
C MET A 258 10.60 -11.79 -6.35
N THR A 259 11.12 -10.68 -5.86
CA THR A 259 11.96 -10.64 -4.68
C THR A 259 11.12 -10.17 -3.51
N ILE A 260 11.05 -11.01 -2.48
CA ILE A 260 10.43 -10.65 -1.21
C ILE A 260 11.56 -10.38 -0.22
N ALA A 261 11.59 -9.17 0.33
CA ALA A 261 12.53 -8.79 1.37
C ALA A 261 11.75 -8.52 2.66
N ASP A 262 12.15 -9.17 3.75
CA ASP A 262 11.61 -8.90 5.08
C ASP A 262 12.63 -8.08 5.87
N LEU A 263 12.20 -6.97 6.46
CA LEU A 263 12.95 -6.15 7.40
C LEU A 263 12.36 -6.33 8.79
N LYS A 264 13.22 -6.68 9.75
CA LYS A 264 12.87 -6.66 11.16
C LYS A 264 13.70 -5.58 11.85
N VAL A 265 13.03 -4.55 12.39
CA VAL A 265 13.67 -3.43 13.10
C VAL A 265 13.14 -3.31 14.52
N LYS A 266 14.04 -3.09 15.48
CA LYS A 266 13.63 -2.74 16.84
C LYS A 266 13.17 -1.29 16.90
N VAL A 267 11.92 -1.07 17.29
CA VAL A 267 11.33 0.26 17.35
C VAL A 267 11.94 1.05 18.50
N THR A 268 12.58 2.17 18.15
CA THR A 268 13.13 3.13 19.13
C THR A 268 12.56 4.52 18.87
N THR A 269 12.82 5.45 19.78
CA THR A 269 12.43 6.87 19.61
C THR A 269 13.09 7.54 18.39
N ARG A 270 14.15 6.95 17.83
CA ARG A 270 14.82 7.44 16.62
C ARG A 270 13.98 7.27 15.35
N LEU A 271 13.02 6.34 15.34
CA LEU A 271 12.13 6.11 14.21
C LEU A 271 10.94 7.08 14.17
N LEU A 272 10.89 8.05 15.10
CA LEU A 272 9.75 8.96 15.21
C LEU A 272 9.74 9.93 14.03
N GLY A 273 8.69 9.83 13.20
CA GLY A 273 8.56 10.66 11.99
C GLY A 273 9.37 10.16 10.80
N THR A 274 9.97 8.97 10.90
CA THR A 274 10.71 8.35 9.81
C THR A 274 9.76 7.73 8.78
N ASP A 275 10.03 7.99 7.51
CA ASP A 275 9.35 7.39 6.39
C ASP A 275 10.16 6.21 5.85
N PHE A 276 9.48 5.09 5.63
CA PHE A 276 10.09 3.87 5.09
C PHE A 276 9.75 3.76 3.62
N LYS A 277 10.75 3.42 2.82
CA LYS A 277 10.62 3.03 1.42
C LYS A 277 11.33 1.72 1.22
N CYS A 278 10.87 0.93 0.26
CA CYS A 278 11.71 -0.12 -0.29
C CYS A 278 11.99 0.16 -1.75
N CYS A 279 13.22 -0.10 -2.15
CA CYS A 279 13.70 0.19 -3.50
C CYS A 279 14.41 -1.04 -4.04
N TRP A 280 14.31 -1.23 -5.35
CA TRP A 280 15.08 -2.27 -6.01
C TRP A 280 16.14 -1.68 -6.92
N TYR A 281 17.24 -2.41 -7.04
CA TYR A 281 18.45 -1.97 -7.70
C TYR A 281 18.89 -3.03 -8.69
N LEU A 282 19.36 -2.58 -9.84
CA LEU A 282 20.01 -3.42 -10.84
C LEU A 282 21.47 -2.98 -10.94
N GLN A 283 22.41 -3.87 -10.62
CA GLN A 283 23.85 -3.55 -10.63
C GLN A 283 24.17 -2.26 -9.85
N GLU A 284 23.62 -2.12 -8.63
CA GLU A 284 23.73 -0.92 -7.76
C GLU A 284 23.07 0.36 -8.30
N THR A 285 22.46 0.33 -9.49
CA THR A 285 21.67 1.45 -10.01
C THR A 285 20.26 1.38 -9.45
N LEU A 286 19.80 2.47 -8.84
CA LEU A 286 18.43 2.58 -8.33
C LEU A 286 17.44 2.58 -9.50
N MET A 287 16.53 1.62 -9.52
CA MET A 287 15.54 1.50 -10.59
C MET A 287 14.20 2.11 -10.20
N SER A 288 13.64 1.69 -9.06
CA SER A 288 12.36 2.21 -8.56
C SER A 288 12.20 2.01 -7.06
N CYS A 289 11.36 2.84 -6.44
CA CYS A 289 11.02 2.79 -5.02
C CYS A 289 9.51 2.73 -4.82
N SER A 290 9.10 2.14 -3.70
CA SER A 290 7.72 2.19 -3.22
C SER A 290 7.36 3.62 -2.80
N ASP A 291 6.06 3.85 -2.64
CA ASP A 291 5.59 5.00 -1.87
C ASP A 291 6.16 4.96 -0.44
N SER A 292 6.30 6.14 0.16
CA SER A 292 6.70 6.25 1.57
C SER A 292 5.56 5.82 2.48
N ILE A 293 5.90 4.98 3.46
CA ILE A 293 4.97 4.61 4.54
C ILE A 293 5.56 5.04 5.87
N ARG A 294 4.80 5.85 6.60
CA ARG A 294 5.17 6.30 7.95
C ARG A 294 4.67 5.33 9.01
N ALA A 295 5.56 4.84 9.86
CA ALA A 295 5.16 4.05 11.02
C ALA A 295 4.71 4.99 12.16
N THR A 296 3.43 4.95 12.52
CA THR A 296 2.96 5.68 13.71
C THR A 296 3.45 4.98 14.97
N LEU A 297 4.38 5.63 15.68
CA LEU A 297 4.95 5.10 16.92
C LEU A 297 4.04 5.35 18.12
N ARG A 298 3.95 4.37 19.02
CA ARG A 298 3.33 4.51 20.33
C ARG A 298 4.24 3.97 21.42
N TYR A 299 4.15 4.53 22.61
CA TYR A 299 4.72 3.90 23.79
C TYR A 299 3.81 2.76 24.22
N LEU A 300 4.40 1.59 24.49
CA LEU A 300 3.61 0.52 25.09
C LEU A 300 3.20 0.96 26.50
N PRO A 301 1.92 0.88 26.87
CA PRO A 301 1.54 1.20 28.23
C PRO A 301 2.27 0.27 29.19
N LYS A 302 3.09 0.84 30.09
CA LYS A 302 3.69 0.04 31.16
C LYS A 302 2.57 -0.37 32.11
N ARG A 303 2.60 -1.64 32.54
CA ARG A 303 1.68 -2.14 33.55
C ARG A 303 1.66 -1.18 34.75
N PRO A 304 0.49 -0.69 35.17
CA PRO A 304 0.39 0.20 36.31
C PRO A 304 0.95 -0.50 37.54
N VAL A 305 1.78 0.23 38.30
CA VAL A 305 2.31 -0.21 39.57
C VAL A 305 1.59 0.57 40.66
N LEU A 306 0.79 -0.15 41.44
CA LEU A 306 0.22 0.34 42.68
C LEU A 306 1.22 0.11 43.80
N THR A 307 1.64 1.17 44.46
CA THR A 307 2.45 1.11 45.67
C THR A 307 1.64 1.69 46.83
N VAL A 308 1.55 0.94 47.91
CA VAL A 308 0.81 1.34 49.11
C VAL A 308 1.83 1.50 50.23
N LYS A 309 1.92 2.71 50.79
CA LYS A 309 2.74 2.99 51.97
C LYS A 309 1.83 3.16 53.18
N SER A 310 2.05 2.35 54.21
CA SER A 310 1.42 2.47 55.53
C SER A 310 2.48 2.43 56.64
N SER A 311 2.08 2.81 57.85
CA SER A 311 2.77 2.44 59.08
C SER A 311 2.82 0.91 59.24
N TYR A 312 3.80 0.41 60.03
CA TYR A 312 4.01 -1.03 60.31
C TYR A 312 2.81 -1.72 60.99
N TYR A 313 1.90 -0.93 61.57
CA TYR A 313 0.63 -1.39 62.12
C TYR A 313 -0.49 -0.59 61.45
N LEU A 314 -1.50 -1.30 60.96
CA LEU A 314 -2.70 -0.75 60.34
C LEU A 314 -3.87 -0.92 61.32
N SER A 315 -4.36 0.19 61.83
CA SER A 315 -5.57 0.30 62.65
C SER A 315 -6.69 0.94 61.83
N ILE A 316 -7.94 0.68 62.23
CA ILE A 316 -9.10 1.33 61.63
C ILE A 316 -9.00 2.85 61.88
N GLY A 317 -8.98 3.63 60.80
CA GLY A 317 -8.78 5.09 60.83
C GLY A 317 -7.38 5.56 60.46
N ASP A 318 -6.43 4.64 60.20
CA ASP A 318 -5.07 5.01 59.80
C ASP A 318 -4.99 5.54 58.36
N HIS A 319 -4.05 6.46 58.14
CA HIS A 319 -3.80 7.02 56.82
C HIS A 319 -2.91 6.11 55.98
N VAL A 320 -3.39 5.77 54.80
CA VAL A 320 -2.64 5.00 53.81
C VAL A 320 -2.34 5.88 52.61
N THR A 321 -1.07 5.92 52.17
CA THR A 321 -0.73 6.59 50.92
C THR A 321 -0.61 5.55 49.81
N ALA A 322 -1.64 5.46 48.98
CA ALA A 322 -1.57 4.74 47.71
C ALA A 322 -1.01 5.64 46.61
N THR A 323 -0.06 5.11 45.84
CA THR A 323 0.49 5.75 44.65
C THR A 323 0.37 4.78 43.49
N CYS A 324 -0.42 5.12 42.47
CA CYS A 324 -0.39 4.39 41.21
C CYS A 324 0.47 5.16 40.22
N SER A 325 1.45 4.46 39.65
CA SER A 325 2.26 4.96 38.55
C SER A 325 2.08 4.09 37.33
N ALA A 326 1.81 4.72 36.19
CA ALA A 326 1.76 4.05 34.90
C ALA A 326 2.29 5.00 33.82
N CYS A 327 2.82 4.41 32.76
CA CYS A 327 3.11 5.15 31.53
C CYS A 327 1.97 4.78 30.59
N VAL A 328 0.97 5.66 30.45
CA VAL A 328 -0.28 5.38 29.73
C VAL A 328 -0.19 5.65 28.22
N GLY A 329 0.96 6.13 27.73
CA GLY A 329 1.14 6.49 26.33
C GLY A 329 0.27 7.69 25.91
N THR A 330 0.16 7.91 24.60
CA THR A 330 -0.71 8.94 24.01
C THR A 330 -2.16 8.45 24.00
N GLY A 331 -3.01 9.06 24.84
CA GLY A 331 -4.45 8.79 24.88
C GLY A 331 -4.91 7.71 25.86
N GLY A 332 -4.00 7.13 26.66
CA GLY A 332 -4.39 6.14 27.67
C GLY A 332 -5.03 6.76 28.91
N GLN A 333 -5.89 5.98 29.56
CA GLN A 333 -6.59 6.37 30.77
C GLN A 333 -6.05 5.58 31.96
N LEU A 334 -5.82 6.27 33.08
CA LEU A 334 -5.57 5.59 34.35
C LEU A 334 -6.88 5.51 35.13
N VAL A 335 -7.25 4.29 35.52
CA VAL A 335 -8.47 4.01 36.25
C VAL A 335 -8.12 3.44 37.62
N TRP A 336 -8.68 4.06 38.64
CA TRP A 336 -8.72 3.58 40.00
C TRP A 336 -10.07 2.91 40.25
N ALA A 337 -10.04 1.69 40.75
CA ALA A 337 -11.22 1.01 41.23
C ALA A 337 -11.02 0.65 42.71
N LEU A 338 -11.98 1.07 43.53
CA LEU A 338 -12.12 0.65 44.91
C LEU A 338 -13.28 -0.35 44.96
N ASP A 339 -12.93 -1.61 45.23
CA ASP A 339 -13.91 -2.69 45.33
C ASP A 339 -14.19 -2.98 46.80
N MET A 340 -15.31 -2.44 47.31
CA MET A 340 -15.85 -2.80 48.62
C MET A 340 -16.91 -3.87 48.42
N LEU A 341 -17.04 -4.81 49.36
CA LEU A 341 -17.91 -6.01 49.26
C LEU A 341 -19.32 -5.73 48.69
N ASP A 342 -19.88 -4.54 48.95
CA ASP A 342 -21.22 -4.14 48.49
C ASP A 342 -21.24 -2.91 47.55
N VAL A 343 -20.11 -2.26 47.26
CA VAL A 343 -20.04 -1.03 46.45
C VAL A 343 -18.75 -0.95 45.62
N LYS A 344 -18.88 -0.75 44.31
CA LYS A 344 -17.76 -0.43 43.41
C LYS A 344 -17.70 1.07 43.15
N LEU A 345 -16.62 1.71 43.59
CA LEU A 345 -16.32 3.10 43.25
C LEU A 345 -15.20 3.13 42.22
N GLN A 346 -15.38 3.91 41.16
CA GLN A 346 -14.41 4.04 40.07
C GLN A 346 -14.13 5.53 39.82
N TRP A 347 -12.84 5.86 39.75
CA TRP A 347 -12.37 7.18 39.34
C TRP A 347 -11.42 7.01 38.18
N SER A 348 -11.50 7.91 37.22
CA SER A 348 -10.65 7.86 36.04
C SER A 348 -10.07 9.22 35.73
N SER A 349 -8.78 9.24 35.45
CA SER A 349 -8.09 10.42 34.93
C SER A 349 -7.79 10.18 33.46
N GLN A 350 -8.36 11.02 32.59
CA GLN A 350 -8.03 11.03 31.17
C GLN A 350 -6.84 11.95 30.93
N PHE A 351 -5.91 11.51 30.08
CA PHE A 351 -4.72 12.28 29.76
C PHE A 351 -4.66 12.53 28.26
N TYR A 352 -4.81 13.79 27.89
CA TYR A 352 -4.55 14.24 26.53
C TYR A 352 -3.06 14.54 26.40
N SER A 353 -2.38 13.85 25.49
CA SER A 353 -1.00 14.19 25.16
C SER A 353 -0.98 15.48 24.36
N THR A 354 -0.14 16.44 24.73
CA THR A 354 0.06 17.69 23.99
C THR A 354 0.99 17.52 22.77
N GLN A 355 1.27 16.29 22.34
CA GLN A 355 2.30 15.99 21.32
C GLN A 355 1.96 16.38 19.88
N ASP A 356 0.76 16.88 19.59
CA ASP A 356 0.45 17.41 18.24
C ASP A 356 0.96 18.85 18.02
N SER A 357 1.63 19.46 19.01
CA SER A 357 2.29 20.75 18.81
C SER A 357 3.73 20.55 18.30
N PRO A 358 4.13 21.11 17.13
CA PRO A 358 5.50 21.03 16.67
C PRO A 358 6.46 21.69 17.69
N PRO A 359 7.69 21.18 17.85
CA PRO A 359 8.61 21.74 18.83
C PRO A 359 9.01 23.15 18.43
N PHE A 360 8.68 24.14 19.27
CA PHE A 360 9.22 25.49 19.14
C PHE A 360 10.74 25.45 19.39
N PRO A 361 11.57 25.99 18.48
CA PRO A 361 13.01 26.05 18.69
C PRO A 361 13.31 27.15 19.71
N GLY A 362 13.67 26.72 20.92
CA GLY A 362 14.13 27.59 22.00
C GLY A 362 13.00 28.06 22.93
N GLY A 363 12.79 27.35 24.03
CA GLY A 363 11.82 27.80 25.04
C GLY A 363 11.68 26.85 26.22
N ARG A 364 11.78 27.44 27.41
CA ARG A 364 11.68 26.87 28.77
C ARG A 364 10.64 25.77 28.96
N SER A 365 10.97 24.85 29.87
CA SER A 365 10.08 23.85 30.46
C SER A 365 8.68 24.41 30.73
N VAL A 366 7.69 23.89 30.01
CA VAL A 366 6.27 24.17 30.25
C VAL A 366 5.88 23.47 31.55
N SER A 367 5.43 24.26 32.54
CA SER A 367 4.79 23.75 33.75
C SER A 367 3.42 23.14 33.40
N PRO A 368 3.05 21.96 33.92
CA PRO A 368 1.76 21.38 33.62
C PRO A 368 0.62 22.24 34.16
N GLN A 369 -0.40 22.50 33.32
CA GLN A 369 -1.66 23.04 33.79
C GLN A 369 -2.46 21.95 34.52
N THR A 370 -2.88 22.26 35.74
CA THR A 370 -3.75 21.43 36.57
C THR A 370 -5.17 21.54 36.01
N THR A 371 -5.78 20.44 35.60
CA THR A 371 -7.22 20.38 35.33
C THR A 371 -7.97 20.17 36.63
N SER A 372 -8.97 21.01 36.90
CA SER A 372 -9.87 20.87 38.04
C SER A 372 -10.92 19.78 37.79
N LEU A 373 -11.19 18.96 38.81
CA LEU A 373 -12.32 18.04 38.85
C LEU A 373 -13.54 18.76 39.43
N VAL A 374 -14.71 18.55 38.80
CA VAL A 374 -16.01 18.99 39.30
C VAL A 374 -16.49 18.02 40.40
N GLU A 375 -16.99 18.60 41.48
CA GLU A 375 -17.20 18.00 42.81
C GLU A 375 -18.32 16.96 42.95
N GLY A 376 -18.10 16.12 43.98
CA GLY A 376 -19.10 15.31 44.68
C GLY A 376 -18.55 14.78 46.01
N TRP A 377 -18.20 15.69 46.92
CA TRP A 377 -17.92 15.57 48.37
C TRP A 377 -16.65 14.83 48.89
N ILE A 378 -15.83 15.64 49.60
CA ILE A 378 -14.60 15.43 50.37
C ILE A 378 -13.36 15.02 49.53
N PRO A 379 -12.41 15.94 49.25
CA PRO A 379 -11.31 15.67 48.33
C PRO A 379 -10.17 14.89 49.03
N PRO A 380 -9.64 13.82 48.42
CA PRO A 380 -8.23 13.51 48.61
C PRO A 380 -7.38 14.61 47.96
N ILE A 381 -6.41 15.14 48.69
CA ILE A 381 -5.44 16.10 48.13
C ILE A 381 -4.56 15.36 47.11
N LEU A 382 -4.83 15.58 45.83
CA LEU A 382 -4.10 15.01 44.71
C LEU A 382 -2.92 15.91 44.31
N PHE A 383 -1.72 15.36 44.35
CA PHE A 383 -0.53 15.99 43.76
C PHE A 383 -0.12 15.23 42.50
N PHE A 384 0.18 15.99 41.44
CA PHE A 384 0.68 15.46 40.17
C PHE A 384 2.18 15.72 40.04
N PHE A 385 2.94 14.69 39.66
CA PHE A 385 4.30 14.86 39.15
C PHE A 385 4.35 14.34 37.72
N LEU A 386 4.71 15.22 36.78
CA LEU A 386 4.89 14.91 35.37
C LEU A 386 6.37 14.80 35.08
N ASN A 387 6.80 13.61 34.65
CA ASN A 387 8.10 13.45 34.02
C ASN A 387 7.91 12.76 32.66
N GLN A 388 7.78 13.61 31.64
CA GLN A 388 7.69 13.43 30.18
C GLN A 388 6.89 12.26 29.54
N THR A 389 6.47 11.20 30.22
CA THR A 389 5.52 10.18 29.70
C THR A 389 4.84 9.33 30.79
N CYS A 390 5.22 9.48 32.06
CA CYS A 390 4.67 8.67 33.15
C CYS A 390 4.06 9.57 34.24
N ILE A 391 2.94 9.12 34.79
CA ILE A 391 2.12 9.90 35.72
C ILE A 391 2.06 9.16 37.05
N SER A 392 2.19 9.91 38.13
CA SER A 392 2.09 9.41 39.50
C SER A 392 1.00 10.20 40.22
N LEU A 393 -0.05 9.51 40.67
CA LEU A 393 -1.12 10.07 41.50
C LEU A 393 -0.86 9.69 42.94
N ARG A 394 -0.97 10.65 43.88
CA ARG A 394 -0.80 10.41 45.30
C ARG A 394 -2.08 10.65 46.10
N SER A 395 -2.33 9.73 47.04
CA SER A 395 -3.23 9.80 48.20
C SER A 395 -4.69 9.36 48.00
N VAL A 396 -5.14 8.43 48.85
CA VAL A 396 -6.53 7.97 49.00
C VAL A 396 -6.78 7.73 50.49
N TYR A 397 -7.90 8.22 51.02
CA TYR A 397 -8.30 8.01 52.42
C TYR A 397 -9.10 6.70 52.54
N LEU A 398 -8.77 5.83 53.49
CA LEU A 398 -9.44 4.52 53.66
C LEU A 398 -9.89 4.31 55.10
N HIS A 399 -11.17 3.95 55.29
CA HIS A 399 -11.74 3.65 56.61
C HIS A 399 -11.99 2.15 56.88
N HIS A 400 -11.80 1.25 55.90
CA HIS A 400 -12.03 -0.19 56.02
C HIS A 400 -11.03 -1.05 55.22
N VAL A 401 -11.08 -2.38 55.36
CA VAL A 401 -10.28 -3.34 54.56
C VAL A 401 -10.79 -3.32 53.13
N VAL A 402 -9.98 -2.87 52.17
CA VAL A 402 -10.40 -2.72 50.78
C VAL A 402 -9.37 -3.25 49.79
N ASN A 403 -9.85 -3.84 48.70
CA ASN A 403 -9.02 -4.16 47.54
C ASN A 403 -8.91 -2.92 46.65
N LEU A 404 -7.68 -2.40 46.53
CA LEU A 404 -7.32 -1.34 45.60
C LEU A 404 -6.76 -1.95 44.32
N ASN A 405 -7.36 -1.61 43.19
CA ASN A 405 -6.85 -2.00 41.88
C ASN A 405 -6.55 -0.75 41.03
N CYS A 406 -5.43 -0.79 40.32
CA CYS A 406 -5.08 0.22 39.34
C CYS A 406 -4.94 -0.44 37.97
N ALA A 407 -5.60 0.12 36.96
CA ALA A 407 -5.57 -0.36 35.59
C ALA A 407 -5.22 0.77 34.62
N SER A 408 -4.45 0.44 33.59
CA SER A 408 -4.23 1.29 32.41
C SER A 408 -5.13 0.79 31.30
N ILE A 409 -5.96 1.66 30.74
CA ILE A 409 -6.83 1.33 29.60
C ILE A 409 -6.26 2.03 28.36
N PRO A 410 -6.02 1.29 27.26
CA PRO A 410 -5.44 1.82 26.03
C PRO A 410 -6.36 2.78 25.27
#